data_AF-A0A6B0URT2-F1
#
_entry.id   AF-A0A6B0URT2-F1
#
_cell.length_a   1.000
_cell.length_b   1.000
_cell.length_c   1.000
_cell.angle_alpha   90.00
_cell.angle_beta   90.00
_cell.angle_gamma   90.00
#
_symmetry.space_group_name_H-M   'P 1'
#
loop_
_entity.id
_entity.type
_entity.pdbx_description
1 polymer ?
#
loop_
_entity_poly.entity_id
_entity_poly.type
_entity_poly.pdbx_seq_one_letter_code
_entity_poly.pdbx_strand_id
1 'polypeptide(L)'
;MLLLTALALGSFVTESVAGTTLEPLPVFNYPEVIPALQSHQNAWEFVTTNETLVMRYRNFNTDEQGLNNRGCITVNKIGQNDSKHTVLHRITSSDKSGQKTFSFNKSYTVVPSTGYSTRNVMMTRILNDTFFYT
;
A
#
# COMPACT_ATOMS: atom_id res chain seq x y z
N MET A 1 7.05 2.56 54.01
CA MET A 1 8.48 2.17 53.94
C MET A 1 8.56 0.78 53.34
N LEU A 2 9.56 0.55 52.49
CA LEU A 2 9.88 -0.64 51.67
C LEU A 2 9.16 -0.81 50.33
N LEU A 3 9.87 -0.34 49.30
CA LEU A 3 9.87 -0.84 47.94
C LEU A 3 10.67 -2.16 47.92
N LEU A 4 10.17 -3.24 47.32
CA LEU A 4 11.04 -4.34 46.87
C LEU A 4 10.54 -4.92 45.54
N THR A 5 11.28 -4.59 44.48
CA THR A 5 11.40 -5.36 43.25
C THR A 5 12.05 -6.72 43.54
N ALA A 6 11.57 -7.77 42.90
CA ALA A 6 12.35 -9.00 42.71
C ALA A 6 12.07 -9.58 41.32
N LEU A 7 13.09 -9.54 40.46
CA LEU A 7 13.27 -10.48 39.35
C LEU A 7 13.41 -11.88 39.95
N ALA A 8 12.66 -12.85 39.44
CA ALA A 8 13.02 -14.25 39.55
C ALA A 8 13.10 -14.82 38.13
N LEU A 9 14.33 -15.01 37.65
CA LEU A 9 14.63 -16.00 36.64
C LEU A 9 14.42 -17.38 37.26
N GLY A 10 13.67 -18.24 36.58
CA GLY A 10 13.49 -19.63 36.99
C GLY A 10 12.80 -20.41 35.87
N SER A 11 13.59 -21.21 35.17
CA SER A 11 13.25 -22.05 34.04
C SER A 11 11.98 -22.87 34.23
N PHE A 12 11.15 -22.92 33.18
CA PHE A 12 10.26 -24.05 32.93
C PHE A 12 10.54 -24.59 31.53
N VAL A 13 11.09 -25.80 31.55
CA VAL A 13 11.01 -26.88 30.56
C VAL A 13 11.14 -26.47 29.09
N THR A 14 12.33 -26.72 28.53
CA THR A 14 12.49 -26.94 27.10
C THR A 14 11.71 -28.20 26.72
N GLU A 15 10.43 -28.06 26.40
CA GLU A 15 9.83 -28.96 25.43
C GLU A 15 10.52 -28.66 24.12
N SER A 16 11.37 -29.60 23.70
CA SER A 16 11.78 -29.75 22.32
C SER A 16 10.51 -29.94 21.49
N VAL A 17 9.87 -28.85 21.09
CA VAL A 17 8.90 -28.88 19.99
C VAL A 17 9.72 -29.33 18.79
N ALA A 18 9.52 -30.60 18.42
CA ALA A 18 10.06 -31.17 17.19
C ALA A 18 9.86 -30.14 16.09
N GLY A 19 10.97 -29.74 15.47
CA GLY A 19 11.02 -28.60 14.57
C GLY A 19 9.83 -28.61 13.63
N THR A 20 8.90 -27.67 13.82
CA THR A 20 8.03 -27.26 12.74
C THR A 20 8.98 -26.72 11.69
N THR A 21 9.32 -27.55 10.69
CA THR A 21 9.61 -27.04 9.35
C THR A 21 8.55 -25.99 9.10
N LEU A 22 8.95 -24.71 9.18
CA LEU A 22 8.10 -23.62 8.76
C LEU A 22 7.76 -23.97 7.32
N GLU A 23 6.53 -24.42 7.08
CA GLU A 23 6.07 -24.55 5.70
C GLU A 23 6.35 -23.20 5.05
N PRO A 24 7.11 -23.16 3.95
CA PRO A 24 7.40 -21.90 3.30
C PRO A 24 6.05 -21.26 3.02
N LEU A 25 5.87 -20.03 3.54
CA LEU A 25 4.66 -19.26 3.27
C LEU A 25 4.44 -19.30 1.76
N PRO A 26 3.21 -19.58 1.29
CA PRO A 26 2.95 -19.62 -0.13
C PRO A 26 3.46 -18.33 -0.75
N VAL A 27 4.38 -18.46 -1.70
CA VAL A 27 4.92 -17.30 -2.42
C VAL A 27 3.73 -16.68 -3.12
N PHE A 28 3.38 -15.44 -2.74
CA PHE A 28 2.35 -14.69 -3.43
C PHE A 28 2.84 -14.39 -4.84
N ASN A 29 2.45 -15.23 -5.78
CA ASN A 29 2.68 -15.03 -7.21
C ASN A 29 1.39 -14.47 -7.81
N TYR A 30 1.36 -13.17 -8.07
CA TYR A 30 0.29 -12.55 -8.83
C TYR A 30 0.76 -12.41 -10.28
N PRO A 31 0.37 -13.34 -11.18
CA PRO A 31 0.63 -13.13 -12.59
C PRO A 31 -0.15 -11.89 -13.04
N GLU A 32 0.55 -10.98 -13.72
CA GLU A 32 -0.04 -9.74 -14.23
C GLU A 32 -1.15 -10.01 -15.26
N VAL A 33 -1.12 -11.20 -15.87
CA VAL A 33 -2.05 -11.69 -16.90
C VAL A 33 -2.89 -12.83 -16.31
N ILE A 34 -4.16 -12.54 -15.99
CA ILE A 34 -5.17 -13.52 -15.55
C ILE A 34 -6.42 -13.33 -16.42
N PRO A 35 -6.57 -14.08 -17.54
CA PRO A 35 -7.64 -13.85 -18.51
C PRO A 35 -9.05 -13.83 -17.90
N ALA A 36 -9.30 -14.68 -16.89
CA ALA A 36 -10.58 -14.74 -16.18
C ALA A 36 -10.93 -13.46 -15.41
N LEU A 37 -9.95 -12.59 -15.13
CA LEU A 37 -10.14 -11.34 -14.39
C LEU A 37 -10.05 -10.10 -15.28
N GLN A 38 -9.83 -10.25 -16.59
CA GLN A 38 -9.62 -9.11 -17.48
C GLN A 38 -10.78 -8.10 -17.47
N SER A 39 -12.02 -8.58 -17.36
CA SER A 39 -13.23 -7.75 -17.22
C SER A 39 -13.30 -6.95 -15.91
N HIS A 40 -12.51 -7.31 -14.91
CA HIS A 40 -12.48 -6.70 -13.58
C HIS A 40 -11.21 -5.86 -13.35
N GLN A 41 -10.34 -5.76 -14.35
CA GLN A 41 -9.03 -5.11 -14.26
C GLN A 41 -8.97 -3.81 -15.06
N ASN A 42 -10.10 -3.09 -15.19
CA ASN A 42 -10.11 -1.77 -15.81
C ASN A 42 -9.55 -0.71 -14.85
N ALA A 43 -8.23 -0.53 -14.88
CA ALA A 43 -7.56 0.43 -14.00
C ALA A 43 -7.93 1.88 -14.35
N TRP A 44 -8.24 2.19 -15.62
CA TRP A 44 -8.63 3.55 -15.99
C TRP A 44 -9.95 3.96 -15.33
N GLU A 45 -10.96 3.10 -15.38
CA GLU A 45 -12.24 3.32 -14.69
C GLU A 45 -12.05 3.43 -13.18
N PHE A 46 -11.25 2.55 -12.59
CA PHE A 46 -10.96 2.58 -11.15
C PHE A 46 -10.31 3.90 -10.70
N VAL A 47 -9.27 4.37 -11.38
CA VAL A 47 -8.52 5.57 -10.96
C VAL A 47 -9.21 6.89 -11.33
N THR A 48 -10.17 6.85 -12.25
CA THR A 48 -10.93 8.04 -12.67
C THR A 48 -12.26 8.19 -11.95
N THR A 49 -12.54 7.39 -10.93
CA THR A 49 -13.69 7.63 -10.06
C THR A 49 -13.66 9.04 -9.45
N ASN A 50 -14.84 9.62 -9.23
CA ASN A 50 -14.99 10.87 -8.49
C ASN A 50 -15.10 10.63 -6.97
N GLU A 51 -15.12 9.37 -6.54
CA GLU A 51 -15.14 9.00 -5.13
C GLU A 51 -13.75 9.09 -4.49
N THR A 52 -13.73 9.27 -3.17
CA THR A 52 -12.51 9.13 -2.38
C THR A 52 -12.19 7.66 -2.19
N LEU A 53 -11.02 7.23 -2.68
CA LEU A 53 -10.52 5.88 -2.42
C LEU A 53 -9.85 5.83 -1.06
N VAL A 54 -10.17 4.81 -0.26
CA VAL A 54 -9.60 4.61 1.08
C VAL A 54 -8.86 3.28 1.12
N MET A 55 -7.60 3.29 1.55
CA MET A 55 -6.84 2.06 1.73
C MET A 55 -7.22 1.40 3.05
N ARG A 56 -7.96 0.28 2.97
CA ARG A 56 -8.34 -0.51 4.16
C ARG A 56 -7.30 -1.55 4.56
N TYR A 57 -6.70 -2.21 3.57
CA TYR A 57 -5.78 -3.32 3.78
C TYR A 57 -4.52 -3.13 2.93
N ARG A 58 -3.40 -3.59 3.47
CA ARG A 58 -2.10 -3.69 2.79
C ARG A 58 -1.27 -4.78 3.46
N ASN A 59 -0.27 -5.28 2.74
CA ASN A 59 0.65 -6.32 3.21
C ASN A 59 2.07 -5.79 3.51
N PHE A 60 2.29 -4.47 3.48
CA PHE A 60 3.55 -3.80 3.80
C PHE A 60 3.32 -2.63 4.75
N ASN A 61 4.34 -2.23 5.52
CA ASN A 61 4.23 -1.14 6.51
C ASN A 61 5.05 0.12 6.19
N THR A 62 5.94 0.02 5.20
CA THR A 62 6.82 1.09 4.72
C THR A 62 6.29 1.68 3.41
N ASP A 63 6.36 2.99 3.25
CA ASP A 63 6.19 3.64 1.95
C ASP A 63 7.53 3.76 1.18
N GLU A 64 7.50 4.40 0.02
CA GLU A 64 8.67 4.60 -0.85
C GLU A 64 9.78 5.45 -0.20
N GLN A 65 9.48 6.18 0.87
CA GLN A 65 10.45 6.96 1.65
C GLN A 65 10.98 6.21 2.87
N GLY A 66 10.56 4.95 3.07
CA GLY A 66 10.89 4.16 4.24
C GLY A 66 10.15 4.61 5.51
N LEU A 67 9.13 5.47 5.38
CA LEU A 67 8.32 5.88 6.52
C LEU A 67 7.38 4.75 6.92
N ASN A 68 7.43 4.39 8.19
CA ASN A 68 6.67 3.28 8.75
C ASN A 68 5.31 3.73 9.26
N ASN A 69 4.33 2.82 9.20
CA ASN A 69 3.07 2.90 9.94
C ASN A 69 2.19 4.12 9.61
N ARG A 70 2.21 4.60 8.36
CA ARG A 70 1.21 5.57 7.89
C ARG A 70 -0.19 4.93 7.85
N GLY A 71 -1.18 5.60 8.42
CA GLY A 71 -2.59 5.18 8.43
C GLY A 71 -3.48 6.15 7.68
N CYS A 72 -4.79 5.89 7.69
CA CYS A 72 -5.82 6.79 7.16
C CYS A 72 -5.53 7.27 5.73
N ILE A 73 -5.04 6.37 4.87
CA ILE A 73 -4.64 6.73 3.51
C ILE A 73 -5.90 6.95 2.67
N THR A 74 -6.00 8.15 2.12
CA THR A 74 -7.06 8.50 1.16
C THR A 74 -6.47 9.03 -0.14
N VAL A 75 -7.15 8.75 -1.24
CA VAL A 75 -6.76 9.18 -2.58
C VAL A 75 -7.95 9.86 -3.23
N ASN A 76 -7.74 11.08 -3.69
CA ASN A 76 -8.75 11.87 -4.37
C ASN A 76 -8.25 12.27 -5.76
N LYS A 77 -9.10 12.11 -6.77
CA LYS A 77 -8.80 12.64 -8.10
C LYS A 77 -8.90 14.16 -8.11
N ILE A 78 -7.82 14.81 -8.55
CA ILE A 78 -7.75 16.27 -8.67
C ILE A 78 -7.52 16.73 -10.12
N GLY A 79 -7.29 15.79 -11.05
CA GLY A 79 -7.24 16.06 -12.48
C GLY A 79 -7.12 14.78 -13.31
N GLN A 80 -7.49 14.85 -14.59
CA GLN A 80 -7.29 13.76 -15.54
C GLN A 80 -7.07 14.30 -16.96
N ASN A 81 -6.47 13.48 -17.81
CA ASN A 81 -6.39 13.67 -19.26
C ASN A 81 -6.72 12.35 -19.94
N ASP A 82 -7.92 12.27 -20.52
CA ASP A 82 -8.46 11.07 -21.17
C ASP A 82 -7.64 10.65 -22.39
N SER A 83 -7.21 11.60 -23.23
CA SER A 83 -6.40 11.28 -24.42
C SER A 83 -5.08 10.61 -24.06
N LYS A 84 -4.44 11.03 -22.96
CA LYS A 84 -3.17 10.48 -22.48
C LYS A 84 -3.34 9.34 -21.48
N HIS A 85 -4.57 9.07 -21.02
CA HIS A 85 -4.86 8.16 -19.93
C HIS A 85 -4.01 8.45 -18.69
N THR A 86 -3.85 9.74 -18.38
CA THR A 86 -3.11 10.19 -17.20
C THR A 86 -4.07 10.75 -16.17
N VAL A 87 -3.85 10.41 -14.90
CA VAL A 87 -4.61 10.94 -13.77
C VAL A 87 -3.67 11.62 -12.78
N LEU A 88 -4.15 12.66 -12.12
CA LEU A 88 -3.48 13.32 -11.01
C LEU A 88 -4.31 13.10 -9.74
N HIS A 89 -3.70 12.49 -8.75
CA HIS A 89 -4.30 12.19 -7.46
C HIS A 89 -3.65 13.02 -6.37
N ARG A 90 -4.45 13.45 -5.39
CA ARG A 90 -3.96 13.91 -4.09
C ARG A 90 -4.07 12.76 -3.10
N ILE A 91 -2.94 12.38 -2.54
CA ILE A 91 -2.83 11.32 -1.55
C ILE A 91 -2.62 11.98 -0.20
N THR A 92 -3.44 11.61 0.77
CA THR A 92 -3.25 12.02 2.15
C THR A 92 -3.07 10.80 3.04
N SER A 93 -2.36 10.97 4.14
CA SER A 93 -2.15 9.95 5.15
C SER A 93 -1.86 10.60 6.50
N SER A 94 -1.95 9.84 7.57
CA SER A 94 -1.55 10.30 8.90
C SER A 94 -0.49 9.38 9.49
N ASP A 95 0.32 9.89 10.41
CA ASP A 95 1.17 9.03 11.25
C ASP A 95 0.32 8.12 12.15
N LYS A 96 0.97 7.16 12.81
CA LYS A 96 0.29 6.17 13.66
C LYS A 96 -0.51 6.81 14.80
N SER A 97 -0.08 7.97 15.32
CA SER A 97 -0.78 8.70 16.37
C SER A 97 -1.93 9.56 15.85
N GLY A 98 -2.03 9.76 14.53
CA GLY A 98 -3.01 10.66 13.90
C GLY A 98 -2.73 12.14 14.14
N GLN A 99 -1.56 12.50 14.66
CA GLN A 99 -1.22 13.88 15.00
C GLN A 99 -0.58 14.63 13.83
N LYS A 100 0.08 13.91 12.93
CA LYS A 100 0.68 14.50 11.72
C LYS A 100 -0.04 13.99 10.50
N THR A 101 -0.42 14.92 9.64
CA THR A 101 -1.00 14.61 8.33
C THR A 101 0.02 14.92 7.24
N PHE A 102 0.06 14.08 6.24
CA PHE A 102 0.91 14.22 5.07
C PHE A 102 0.04 14.30 3.85
N SER A 103 0.37 15.20 2.92
CA SER A 103 -0.32 15.32 1.64
C SER A 103 0.69 15.50 0.52
N PHE A 104 0.50 14.77 -0.56
CA PHE A 104 1.28 14.93 -1.78
C PHE A 104 0.41 14.62 -3.00
N ASN A 105 0.80 15.17 -4.15
CA ASN A 105 0.16 14.86 -5.41
C ASN A 105 0.99 13.79 -6.13
N LYS A 106 0.33 12.85 -6.82
CA LYS A 106 1.00 11.82 -7.61
C LYS A 106 0.26 11.63 -8.92
N SER A 107 1.01 11.48 -10.00
CA SER A 107 0.44 11.24 -11.34
C SER A 107 0.74 9.85 -11.83
N TYR A 108 -0.26 9.26 -12.48
CA TYR A 108 -0.18 7.92 -13.07
C TYR A 108 -0.60 7.96 -14.52
N THR A 109 0.12 7.24 -15.37
CA THR A 109 -0.34 6.86 -16.72
C THR A 109 -0.89 5.44 -16.65
N VAL A 110 -2.09 5.21 -17.16
CA VAL A 110 -2.66 3.86 -17.19
C VAL A 110 -2.33 3.20 -18.53
N VAL A 111 -1.69 2.04 -18.48
CA VAL A 111 -1.22 1.27 -19.65
C VAL A 111 -1.77 -0.15 -19.62
N PRO A 112 -1.94 -0.80 -20.78
CA PRO A 112 -2.24 -2.22 -20.80
C PRO A 112 -0.95 -3.03 -20.55
N SER A 113 -1.06 -4.12 -19.79
CA SER A 113 -0.04 -5.16 -19.76
C SER A 113 0.04 -5.87 -21.11
N THR A 114 1.16 -6.55 -21.35
CA THR A 114 1.30 -7.42 -22.54
C THR A 114 0.17 -8.44 -22.60
N GLY A 115 -0.53 -8.51 -23.74
CA GLY A 115 -1.65 -9.44 -23.95
C GLY A 115 -3.02 -8.93 -23.50
N TYR A 116 -3.10 -7.71 -22.95
CA TYR A 116 -4.37 -7.08 -22.58
C TYR A 116 -4.75 -5.96 -23.56
N SER A 117 -6.03 -5.90 -23.92
CA SER A 117 -6.61 -4.74 -24.61
C SER A 117 -7.05 -3.65 -23.63
N THR A 118 -7.47 -4.05 -22.43
CA THR A 118 -7.89 -3.15 -21.35
C THR A 118 -6.66 -2.60 -20.61
N ARG A 119 -6.67 -1.29 -20.32
CA ARG A 119 -5.63 -0.66 -19.51
C ARG A 119 -5.80 -1.05 -18.04
N ASN A 120 -4.89 -1.88 -17.55
CA ASN A 120 -4.97 -2.54 -16.24
C ASN A 120 -3.84 -2.17 -15.27
N VAL A 121 -2.84 -1.41 -15.73
CA VAL A 121 -1.66 -1.06 -14.93
C VAL A 121 -1.54 0.44 -14.73
N MET A 122 -1.34 0.86 -13.49
CA MET A 122 -0.94 2.23 -13.15
C MET A 122 0.59 2.34 -13.19
N MET A 123 1.11 3.01 -14.21
CA MET A 123 2.54 3.31 -14.30
C MET A 123 2.79 4.70 -13.72
N THR A 124 3.56 4.75 -12.64
CA THR A 124 3.94 6.02 -12.02
C THR A 124 4.93 6.74 -12.93
N ARG A 125 4.66 7.99 -13.26
CA ARG A 125 5.69 8.90 -13.74
C ARG A 125 6.16 9.68 -12.52
N ILE A 126 7.42 9.53 -12.13
CA ILE A 126 7.98 10.40 -11.09
C ILE A 126 7.94 11.82 -11.65
N LEU A 127 6.93 12.59 -11.25
CA LEU A 127 6.99 14.04 -11.34
C LEU A 127 7.85 14.49 -10.17
N ASN A 128 8.52 15.64 -10.28
CA ASN A 128 9.28 16.23 -9.18
C ASN A 128 8.32 16.57 -8.02
N ASP A 129 7.97 15.56 -7.22
CA ASP A 129 6.98 15.67 -6.16
C ASP A 129 7.57 16.55 -5.06
N THR A 130 7.08 17.78 -4.98
CA THR A 130 7.39 18.69 -3.88
C THR A 130 6.49 18.31 -2.72
N PHE A 131 7.06 17.69 -1.68
CA PHE A 131 6.36 17.30 -0.47
C PHE A 131 6.08 18.56 0.36
N PHE A 132 4.80 18.88 0.54
CA PHE A 132 4.40 19.88 1.52
C PHE A 132 4.20 19.17 2.85
N TYR A 133 5.15 19.37 3.77
CA TYR A 133 4.96 19.05 5.18
C TYR A 133 4.24 20.24 5.80
N THR A 134 2.95 20.10 6.09
CA THR A 134 2.21 21.04 6.94
C THR A 134 2.18 20.52 8.36
#